data_AF-F0RP94-F1
#
_entry.id   AF-F0RP94-F1
#
_cell.length_a   1.000
_cell.length_b   1.000
_cell.length_c   1.000
_cell.angle_alpha   90.00
_cell.angle_beta   90.00
_cell.angle_gamma   90.00
#
_symmetry.space_group_name_H-M   'P 1'
#
loop_
_entity.id
_entity.type
_entity.pdbx_description
1 polymer ?
#
loop_
_entity_poly.entity_id
_entity_poly.type
_entity_poly.pdbx_seq_one_letter_code
_entity_poly.pdbx_strand_id
1 'polypeptide(L)'
;MANPDFVGLVTSVQATAEAALGQLNAATSSAARDGLLDESRSAQVAERSLKLLLMLAEKTRGNLDFEEAEILSDAVASVRELQEARAAQLEAAQTQEPN
;
A
#
# COMPACT_ATOMS: atom_id res chain seq x y z
N MET A 1 -3.21 -24.42 -10.05
CA MET A 1 -3.67 -24.46 -8.65
C MET A 1 -2.60 -23.69 -7.93
N ALA A 2 -2.97 -22.53 -7.37
CA ALA A 2 -1.99 -21.57 -6.90
C ALA A 2 -1.06 -22.16 -5.84
N ASN A 3 0.23 -21.78 -5.91
CA ASN A 3 1.20 -22.15 -4.89
C ASN A 3 0.88 -21.41 -3.58
N PRO A 4 0.59 -22.12 -2.47
CA PRO A 4 0.22 -21.48 -1.20
C PRO A 4 1.32 -20.57 -0.63
N ASP A 5 2.59 -20.86 -0.88
CA ASP A 5 3.69 -20.03 -0.41
C ASP A 5 3.76 -18.70 -1.18
N PHE A 6 3.48 -18.74 -2.48
CA PHE A 6 3.42 -17.54 -3.30
C PHE A 6 2.24 -16.66 -2.89
N VAL A 7 1.05 -17.26 -2.73
CA VAL A 7 -0.14 -16.54 -2.24
C VAL A 7 0.14 -15.93 -0.87
N GLY A 8 0.71 -16.69 0.07
CA GLY A 8 1.07 -16.20 1.40
C GLY A 8 2.04 -15.02 1.36
N LEU A 9 3.04 -15.06 0.47
CA LEU A 9 3.97 -13.95 0.25
C LEU A 9 3.21 -12.70 -0.23
N VAL A 10 2.41 -12.80 -1.29
CA VAL A 10 1.65 -11.67 -1.85
C VAL A 10 0.74 -11.06 -0.79
N THR A 11 -0.06 -11.89 -0.10
CA THR A 11 -0.96 -11.43 0.96
C THR A 11 -0.22 -10.75 2.10
N SER A 12 0.94 -11.27 2.52
CA SER A 12 1.72 -10.67 3.61
C SER A 12 2.28 -9.28 3.24
N VAL A 13 2.74 -9.10 1.99
CA VAL A 13 3.27 -7.83 1.49
C VAL A 13 2.13 -6.81 1.33
N GLN A 14 0.99 -7.25 0.79
CA GLN A 14 -0.22 -6.44 0.71
C GLN A 14 -0.67 -5.99 2.11
N ALA A 15 -0.83 -6.91 3.05
CA ALA A 15 -1.26 -6.60 4.41
C ALA A 15 -0.29 -5.65 5.13
N THR A 16 1.00 -5.73 4.85
CA THR A 16 2.00 -4.79 5.38
C THR A 16 1.79 -3.38 4.83
N ALA A 17 1.51 -3.24 3.53
CA ALA A 17 1.20 -1.96 2.92
C ALA A 17 -0.10 -1.37 3.49
N GLU A 18 -1.16 -2.18 3.57
CA GLU A 18 -2.46 -1.80 4.12
C GLU A 18 -2.36 -1.39 5.58
N ALA A 19 -1.60 -2.13 6.40
CA ALA A 19 -1.38 -1.80 7.80
C ALA A 19 -0.63 -0.47 7.95
N ALA A 20 0.37 -0.20 7.12
CA ALA A 20 1.09 1.07 7.14
C ALA A 20 0.18 2.25 6.75
N LEU A 21 -0.65 2.09 5.71
CA LEU A 21 -1.63 3.09 5.28
C LEU A 21 -2.78 3.26 6.30
N GLY A 22 -3.18 2.18 6.99
CA GLY A 22 -4.17 2.21 8.06
C GLY A 22 -3.66 2.88 9.34
N GLN A 23 -2.40 2.60 9.72
CA GLN A 23 -1.71 3.31 10.80
C GLN A 23 -1.61 4.80 10.48
N LEU A 24 -1.35 5.18 9.22
CA LEU A 24 -1.38 6.57 8.80
C LEU A 24 -2.76 7.21 8.97
N ASN A 25 -3.86 6.55 8.64
CA ASN A 25 -5.19 7.14 8.83
C ASN A 25 -5.51 7.37 10.33
N ALA A 26 -5.12 6.44 11.21
CA ALA A 26 -5.27 6.59 12.66
C ALA A 26 -4.31 7.66 13.22
N ALA A 27 -3.06 7.65 12.78
CA ALA A 27 -2.02 8.58 13.18
C ALA A 27 -2.32 9.98 12.66
N THR A 28 -2.80 10.21 11.45
CA THR A 28 -3.19 11.53 10.94
C THR A 28 -4.39 12.11 11.68
N SER A 29 -5.38 11.26 12.01
CA SER A 29 -6.47 11.67 12.93
C SER A 29 -5.93 12.12 14.30
N SER A 30 -4.82 11.53 14.76
CA SER A 30 -4.15 11.86 16.03
C SER A 30 -3.13 13.01 15.92
N ALA A 31 -2.40 13.10 14.82
CA ALA A 31 -1.29 14.01 14.54
C ALA A 31 -1.77 15.41 14.13
N ALA A 32 -3.04 15.54 13.71
CA ALA A 32 -3.77 16.80 13.78
C ALA A 32 -3.73 17.42 15.21
N ARG A 33 -3.38 16.65 16.24
CA ARG A 33 -3.19 17.13 17.62
C ARG A 33 -1.73 17.11 18.11
N ASP A 34 -0.81 16.35 17.49
CA ASP A 34 0.53 16.12 18.07
C ASP A 34 1.59 15.60 17.03
N GLY A 35 2.06 16.45 16.13
CA GLY A 35 3.45 16.42 15.58
C GLY A 35 3.97 15.23 14.72
N LEU A 36 3.52 15.13 13.47
CA LEU A 36 4.24 14.87 12.18
C LEU A 36 5.39 13.85 11.97
N LEU A 37 5.98 13.17 12.96
CA LEU A 37 7.18 12.33 12.73
C LEU A 37 6.89 10.89 12.26
N ASP A 38 5.71 10.33 12.52
CA ASP A 38 5.37 8.93 12.15
C ASP A 38 4.88 8.79 10.69
N GLU A 39 4.39 9.88 10.13
CA GLU A 39 3.72 9.88 8.83
C GLU A 39 4.67 9.53 7.67
N SER A 40 5.89 10.05 7.71
CA SER A 40 6.87 9.80 6.64
C SER A 40 7.34 8.35 6.59
N ARG A 41 7.40 7.65 7.73
CA ARG A 41 7.90 6.27 7.80
C ARG A 41 6.88 5.28 7.25
N SER A 42 5.63 5.43 7.65
CA SER A 42 4.56 4.53 7.21
C SER A 42 4.27 4.69 5.72
N ALA A 43 4.38 5.91 5.17
CA ALA A 43 4.27 6.14 3.73
C ALA A 43 5.39 5.42 2.94
N GLN A 44 6.63 5.48 3.43
CA GLN A 44 7.77 4.76 2.84
C GLN A 44 7.59 3.24 2.89
N VAL A 45 6.99 2.71 3.96
CA VAL A 45 6.69 1.26 4.07
C VAL A 45 5.68 0.87 2.99
N ALA A 46 4.59 1.61 2.82
CA ALA A 46 3.59 1.33 1.80
C ALA A 46 4.19 1.41 0.37
N GLU A 47 5.00 2.44 0.09
CA GLU A 47 5.69 2.58 -1.19
C GLU A 47 6.65 1.41 -1.46
N ARG A 48 7.42 1.01 -0.45
CA ARG A 48 8.38 -0.10 -0.57
C ARG A 48 7.65 -1.43 -0.80
N SER A 49 6.55 -1.68 -0.10
CA SER A 49 5.73 -2.87 -0.31
C SER A 49 5.15 -2.92 -1.72
N LEU A 50 4.66 -1.78 -2.25
CA LEU A 50 4.21 -1.70 -3.65
C LEU A 50 5.34 -2.00 -4.63
N LYS A 51 6.55 -1.46 -4.41
CA LYS A 51 7.73 -1.77 -5.24
C LYS A 51 8.06 -3.26 -5.23
N LEU A 52 7.94 -3.92 -4.08
CA LEU A 52 8.17 -5.37 -3.98
C LEU A 52 7.12 -6.18 -4.78
N LEU A 53 5.84 -5.82 -4.70
CA LEU A 53 4.78 -6.45 -5.49
C LEU A 53 5.02 -6.27 -7.01
N LEU A 54 5.40 -5.06 -7.42
CA LEU A 54 5.75 -4.78 -8.83
C LEU A 54 6.98 -5.58 -9.29
N MET A 55 8.02 -5.65 -8.45
CA MET A 55 9.20 -6.48 -8.73
C MET A 55 8.84 -7.96 -8.85
N LEU A 56 7.97 -8.47 -7.97
CA LEU A 56 7.45 -9.84 -8.09
C LEU A 56 6.78 -10.02 -9.45
N ALA A 57 5.89 -9.11 -9.85
CA ALA A 57 5.17 -9.19 -11.13
C ALA A 57 6.11 -9.20 -12.34
N GLU A 58 7.19 -8.42 -12.28
CA GLU A 58 8.22 -8.43 -13.30
C GLU A 58 9.01 -9.74 -13.33
N LYS A 59 9.39 -10.26 -12.15
CA LYS A 59 10.26 -11.44 -12.02
C LYS A 59 9.53 -12.76 -12.23
N THR A 60 8.22 -12.80 -12.02
CA THR A 60 7.39 -14.00 -12.17
C THR A 60 6.61 -14.03 -13.49
N ARG A 61 6.78 -13.03 -14.37
CA ARG A 61 6.09 -12.96 -15.66
C ARG A 61 6.29 -14.24 -16.48
N GLY A 62 5.19 -14.87 -16.87
CA GLY A 62 5.17 -16.12 -17.64
C GLY A 62 5.39 -17.39 -16.81
N ASN A 63 5.63 -17.27 -15.50
CA ASN A 63 5.81 -18.39 -14.58
C ASN A 63 4.64 -18.59 -13.61
N LEU A 64 3.70 -17.63 -13.55
CA LEU A 64 2.50 -17.72 -12.71
C LEU A 64 1.39 -18.44 -13.46
N ASP A 65 0.60 -19.23 -12.74
CA ASP A 65 -0.71 -19.63 -13.24
C ASP A 65 -1.70 -18.46 -13.21
N PHE A 66 -2.90 -18.66 -13.77
CA PHE A 66 -3.90 -17.60 -13.90
C PHE A 66 -4.33 -17.05 -12.52
N GLU A 67 -4.52 -17.93 -11.54
CA GLU A 67 -4.97 -17.58 -10.20
C GLU A 67 -3.89 -16.77 -9.46
N GLU A 68 -2.63 -17.20 -9.55
CA GLU A 68 -1.50 -16.47 -8.98
C GLU A 68 -1.30 -15.10 -9.63
N ALA A 69 -1.47 -15.00 -10.94
CA ALA A 69 -1.36 -13.74 -11.67
C ALA A 69 -2.48 -12.77 -11.29
N GLU A 70 -3.70 -13.26 -11.11
CA GLU A 70 -4.86 -12.48 -10.64
C GLU A 70 -4.61 -11.96 -9.22
N ILE A 71 -4.25 -12.84 -8.28
CA ILE A 71 -3.95 -12.47 -6.88
C ILE A 71 -2.87 -11.38 -6.81
N LEU A 72 -1.78 -11.51 -7.57
CA LEU A 72 -0.72 -10.50 -7.58
C LEU A 72 -1.19 -9.17 -8.20
N SER A 73 -1.98 -9.23 -9.27
CA SER A 73 -2.51 -8.04 -9.94
C SER A 73 -3.47 -7.28 -9.03
N ASP A 74 -4.36 -7.99 -8.33
CA ASP A 74 -5.30 -7.43 -7.38
C ASP A 74 -4.59 -6.81 -6.18
N ALA A 75 -3.56 -7.46 -5.65
CA ALA A 75 -2.74 -6.91 -4.57
C ALA A 75 -2.06 -5.60 -4.99
N VAL A 76 -1.52 -5.53 -6.21
CA VAL A 76 -0.93 -4.30 -6.77
C VAL A 76 -1.99 -3.20 -6.93
N ALA A 77 -3.16 -3.55 -7.47
CA ALA A 77 -4.26 -2.61 -7.69
C ALA A 77 -4.77 -2.02 -6.37
N SER A 78 -5.04 -2.87 -5.37
CA SER A 78 -5.49 -2.47 -4.03
C SER A 78 -4.51 -1.47 -3.39
N VAL A 79 -3.21 -1.78 -3.38
CA VAL A 79 -2.22 -0.89 -2.75
C VAL A 79 -2.08 0.45 -3.49
N ARG A 80 -2.21 0.45 -4.83
CA ARG A 80 -2.21 1.69 -5.63
C ARG A 80 -3.43 2.55 -5.32
N GLU A 81 -4.61 1.95 -5.33
CA GLU A 81 -5.86 2.66 -5.02
C GLU A 81 -5.79 3.32 -3.64
N LEU A 82 -5.28 2.61 -2.64
CA LEU A 82 -5.11 3.17 -1.30
C LEU A 82 -4.09 4.33 -1.26
N GLN A 83 -2.99 4.24 -2.01
CA GLN A 83 -2.03 5.36 -2.11
C GLN A 83 -2.61 6.57 -2.83
N GLU A 84 -3.37 6.37 -3.90
CA GLU A 84 -4.03 7.43 -4.65
C GLU A 84 -5.11 8.12 -3.81
N ALA A 85 -5.96 7.33 -3.13
CA ALA A 85 -6.95 7.85 -2.19
C ALA A 85 -6.29 8.67 -1.08
N ARG A 86 -5.12 8.22 -0.60
CA ARG A 86 -4.34 8.94 0.40
C ARG A 86 -3.77 10.26 -0.14
N ALA A 87 -3.18 10.25 -1.33
CA ALA A 87 -2.66 11.46 -1.96
C ALA A 87 -3.77 12.53 -2.11
N ALA A 88 -4.95 12.11 -2.57
CA ALA A 88 -6.11 12.99 -2.68
C ALA A 88 -6.55 13.59 -1.33
N GLN A 89 -6.50 12.81 -0.24
CA GLN A 89 -6.82 13.29 1.11
C GLN A 89 -5.82 14.35 1.60
N LEU A 90 -4.52 14.15 1.33
CA LEU A 90 -3.48 15.11 1.72
C LEU A 90 -3.60 16.43 0.95
N GLU A 91 -3.91 16.37 -0.35
CA GLU A 91 -4.16 17.56 -1.17
C GLU A 91 -5.40 18.34 -0.68
N ALA A 92 -6.48 17.62 -0.33
CA ALA A 92 -7.69 18.22 0.22
C ALA A 92 -7.43 18.93 1.56
N ALA A 93 -6.62 18.33 2.44
CA ALA A 93 -6.25 18.92 3.73
C ALA A 93 -5.43 20.21 3.58
N GLN A 94 -4.53 20.28 2.60
CA GLN A 94 -3.71 21.48 2.32
C GLN A 94 -4.52 22.65 1.74
N THR A 95 -5.62 22.35 1.05
CA THR A 95 -6.48 23.38 0.44
C THR A 95 -7.42 24.06 1.46
N GLN A 96 -7.56 23.49 2.67
CA GLN A 96 -8.48 23.94 3.70
C GLN A 96 -7.89 24.94 4.71
N GLU A 97 -6.65 25.44 4.56
CA GLU A 97 -6.16 26.55 5.40
C GLU A 97 -6.89 27.85 5.05
N PRO A 98 -7.74 28.40 5.94
CA PRO A 98 -8.35 29.72 5.74
C PRO A 98 -7.36 30.80 6.18
N ASN A 99 -7.18 31.79 5.31
CA ASN A 99 -6.56 33.09 5.62
C ASN A 99 -7.39 33.86 6.65
#